data_AF-A0A832B9K7-F1
#
_entry.id   AF-A0A832B9K7-F1
#
_cell.length_a   1.000
_cell.length_b   1.000
_cell.length_c   1.000
_cell.angle_alpha   90.00
_cell.angle_beta   90.00
_cell.angle_gamma   90.00
#
_symmetry.space_group_name_H-M   'P 1'
#
loop_
_entity.id
_entity.type
_entity.pdbx_description
1 polymer ?
#
loop_
_entity_poly.entity_id
_entity_poly.type
_entity_poly.pdbx_seq_one_letter_code
_entity_poly.pdbx_strand_id
1 'polypeptide(L)'
;MPTLDLNVESNPQELIAFRRNELDFKLKFILSDVDSSRNYWVEALVEVEPPISLAPDRSLKLGKINVGILSNGVVKEKRFKIFSNNDIYPDTFQIKITTLMYDSDGAVAERKEVKRDVVCVNKGEKNGKVL
;
A
#
# COMPACT_ATOMS: atom_id res chain seq x y z
N MET A 1 -8.13 21.29 -11.57
CA MET A 1 -8.34 20.75 -10.21
C MET A 1 -7.05 20.05 -9.83
N PRO A 2 -6.61 20.10 -8.57
CA PRO A 2 -5.42 19.37 -8.17
C PRO A 2 -5.61 17.88 -8.47
N THR A 3 -4.57 17.24 -8.99
CA THR A 3 -4.59 15.81 -9.31
C THR A 3 -3.53 15.10 -8.46
N LEU A 4 -3.96 14.17 -7.61
CA LEU A 4 -3.05 13.35 -6.82
C LEU A 4 -2.81 11.98 -7.48
N ASP A 5 -1.60 11.77 -7.97
CA ASP A 5 -1.17 10.49 -8.51
C ASP A 5 -0.50 9.61 -7.45
N LEU A 6 -0.87 8.33 -7.47
CA LEU A 6 -0.34 7.29 -6.59
C LEU A 6 0.17 6.13 -7.42
N ASN A 7 1.49 5.93 -7.40
CA ASN A 7 2.11 4.72 -7.91
C ASN A 7 2.40 3.75 -6.75
N VAL A 8 2.12 2.46 -6.97
CA VAL A 8 2.25 1.40 -5.97
C VAL A 8 3.10 0.28 -6.58
N GLU A 9 4.22 0.01 -5.94
CA GLU A 9 5.16 -1.07 -6.29
C GLU A 9 5.33 -1.98 -5.08
N SER A 10 5.52 -3.29 -5.28
CA SER A 10 5.83 -4.22 -4.19
C SER A 10 7.11 -5.00 -4.47
N ASN A 11 7.84 -5.33 -3.39
CA ASN A 11 9.00 -6.21 -3.44
C ASN A 11 9.01 -7.16 -2.21
N PRO A 12 8.96 -8.49 -2.40
CA PRO A 12 8.74 -9.18 -3.68
C PRO A 12 7.37 -8.88 -4.31
N GLN A 13 7.11 -9.38 -5.52
CA GLN A 13 5.82 -9.19 -6.20
C GLN A 13 4.74 -10.16 -5.71
N GLU A 14 5.13 -11.23 -5.02
CA GLU A 14 4.27 -12.35 -4.67
C GLU A 14 4.57 -12.84 -3.25
N LEU A 15 3.53 -13.21 -2.53
CA LEU A 15 3.64 -14.03 -1.32
C LEU A 15 3.86 -15.50 -1.71
N ILE A 16 4.38 -16.30 -0.79
CA ILE A 16 4.48 -17.75 -0.95
C ILE A 16 3.54 -18.46 0.04
N ALA A 17 2.81 -19.45 -0.45
CA ALA A 17 1.90 -20.25 0.35
C ALA A 17 2.63 -21.05 1.44
N PHE A 18 1.91 -21.40 2.51
CA PHE A 18 2.36 -22.29 3.59
C PHE A 18 3.59 -21.82 4.38
N ARG A 19 3.93 -20.53 4.31
CA ARG A 19 5.02 -19.94 5.08
C ARG A 19 4.77 -18.48 5.38
N ARG A 20 5.23 -18.01 6.54
CA ARG A 20 5.31 -16.59 6.84
C ARG A 20 6.29 -15.90 5.90
N ASN A 21 5.83 -14.88 5.22
CA ASN A 21 6.64 -13.99 4.40
C ASN A 21 6.04 -12.58 4.42
N GLU A 22 6.77 -11.64 3.82
CA GLU A 22 6.38 -10.24 3.79
C GLU A 22 6.57 -9.64 2.39
N LEU A 23 5.74 -8.65 2.08
CA LEU A 23 5.92 -7.75 0.94
C LEU A 23 6.18 -6.34 1.46
N ASP A 24 7.24 -5.70 0.97
CA ASP A 24 7.47 -4.26 1.14
C ASP A 24 6.76 -3.53 -0.01
N PHE A 25 5.75 -2.74 0.32
CA PHE A 25 5.05 -1.88 -0.61
C PHE A 25 5.64 -0.48 -0.58
N LYS A 26 6.06 0.00 -1.75
CA LYS A 26 6.50 1.36 -2.00
C LYS A 26 5.37 2.16 -2.64
N LEU A 27 5.01 3.26 -1.98
CA LEU A 27 4.03 4.24 -2.44
C LEU A 27 4.75 5.50 -2.88
N LYS A 28 4.52 5.95 -4.12
CA LYS A 28 5.00 7.23 -4.64
C LYS A 28 3.82 8.14 -4.90
N PHE A 29 3.81 9.29 -4.23
CA PHE A 29 2.78 10.30 -4.33
C PHE A 29 3.32 11.50 -5.12
N ILE A 30 2.55 11.95 -6.10
CA ILE A 30 2.90 13.09 -6.95
C ILE A 30 1.67 13.97 -7.09
N LEU A 31 1.83 15.27 -6.85
CA LEU A 31 0.79 16.26 -7.07
C LEU A 31 1.07 16.99 -8.39
N SER A 32 0.07 17.02 -9.26
CA SER A 32 0.10 17.69 -10.56
C SER A 32 -1.08 18.65 -10.72
N ASP A 33 -0.99 19.54 -11.72
CA ASP A 33 -2.05 20.49 -12.10
C ASP A 33 -2.47 21.49 -11.00
N VAL A 34 -1.49 21.92 -10.20
CA VAL A 34 -1.66 22.90 -9.13
C VAL A 34 -0.73 24.10 -9.32
N ASP A 35 -1.23 25.29 -8.99
CA ASP A 35 -0.39 26.45 -8.71
C ASP A 35 0.76 26.09 -7.74
N SER A 36 1.99 26.48 -8.07
CA SER A 36 3.19 26.19 -7.28
C SER A 36 3.15 26.78 -5.87
N SER A 37 2.29 27.76 -5.61
CA SER A 37 2.09 28.37 -4.29
C SER A 37 1.20 27.55 -3.34
N ARG A 38 0.48 26.55 -3.85
CA ARG A 38 -0.46 25.75 -3.03
C ARG A 38 0.19 24.48 -2.52
N ASN A 39 -0.14 24.18 -1.27
CA ASN A 39 0.31 22.99 -0.56
C ASN A 39 -0.91 22.23 -0.06
N TYR A 40 -0.82 20.91 -0.06
CA TYR A 40 -1.86 20.05 0.48
C TYR A 40 -1.28 19.10 1.51
N TRP A 41 -2.02 18.88 2.60
CA TRP A 41 -1.69 17.83 3.54
C TRP A 41 -2.21 16.50 3.00
N VAL A 42 -1.35 15.49 2.94
CA VAL A 42 -1.73 14.18 2.40
C VAL A 42 -1.54 13.08 3.43
N GLU A 43 -2.54 12.21 3.48
CA GLU A 43 -2.56 10.99 4.29
C GLU A 43 -3.03 9.82 3.43
N ALA A 44 -2.57 8.62 3.78
CA ALA A 44 -3.06 7.39 3.16
C ALA A 44 -3.53 6.41 4.22
N LEU A 45 -4.65 5.77 3.97
CA LEU A 45 -5.19 4.64 4.73
C LEU A 45 -4.96 3.38 3.90
N VAL A 46 -4.40 2.36 4.52
CA VAL A 46 -4.19 1.05 3.91
C VAL A 46 -5.08 0.05 4.62
N GLU A 47 -5.89 -0.66 3.85
CA GLU A 47 -6.79 -1.71 4.31
C GLU A 47 -6.41 -3.04 3.65
N VAL A 48 -6.36 -4.09 4.47
CA VAL A 48 -6.10 -5.47 4.07
C VAL A 48 -7.11 -6.39 4.75
N GLU A 49 -7.41 -7.52 4.14
CA GLU A 49 -8.27 -8.55 4.73
C GLU A 49 -7.49 -9.83 5.03
N PRO A 50 -7.94 -10.65 6.01
CA PRO A 50 -7.35 -11.95 6.26
C PRO A 50 -7.29 -12.79 4.97
N PRO A 51 -6.26 -13.63 4.80
CA PRO A 51 -5.27 -14.04 5.80
C PRO A 51 -4.03 -13.15 5.91
N ILE A 52 -3.96 -12.00 5.22
CA ILE A 52 -2.83 -11.07 5.29
C ILE A 52 -3.02 -9.99 6.39
N SER A 53 -1.91 -9.40 6.84
CA SER A 53 -1.90 -8.42 7.94
C SER A 53 -0.89 -7.30 7.72
N LEU A 54 -1.16 -6.12 8.25
CA LEU A 54 -0.21 -4.99 8.32
C LEU A 54 0.75 -5.08 9.52
N ALA A 55 0.57 -6.08 10.39
CA ALA A 55 1.44 -6.36 11.51
C ALA A 55 1.96 -7.80 11.42
N PRO A 56 3.20 -8.05 11.87
CA PRO A 56 3.85 -9.33 11.67
C PRO A 56 3.30 -10.44 12.59
N ASP A 57 2.83 -10.09 13.78
CA ASP A 57 2.56 -10.99 14.91
C ASP A 57 1.10 -11.01 15.35
N ARG A 58 0.27 -10.13 14.77
CA ARG A 58 -1.15 -10.00 15.08
C ARG A 58 -1.93 -9.60 13.83
N SER A 59 -3.24 -9.80 13.86
CA SER A 59 -4.11 -9.28 12.80
C SER A 59 -4.23 -7.76 12.93
N LEU A 60 -3.79 -7.05 11.89
CA LEU A 60 -3.97 -5.61 11.74
C LEU A 60 -4.47 -5.35 10.32
N LYS A 61 -5.76 -4.98 10.23
CA LYS A 61 -6.44 -4.78 8.95
C LYS A 61 -6.32 -3.36 8.39
N LEU A 62 -6.17 -2.37 9.25
CA LEU A 62 -6.17 -0.96 8.88
C LEU A 62 -4.92 -0.26 9.43
N GLY A 63 -4.22 0.47 8.57
CA GLY A 63 -3.06 1.27 8.93
C GLY A 63 -3.13 2.67 8.30
N LYS A 64 -2.65 3.68 9.03
CA LYS A 64 -2.55 5.06 8.55
C LYS A 64 -1.08 5.40 8.25
N ILE A 65 -0.84 6.04 7.11
CA ILE A 65 0.46 6.53 6.66
C ILE A 65 0.37 8.04 6.52
N ASN A 66 1.20 8.76 7.29
CA ASN A 66 1.35 10.20 7.15
C ASN A 66 2.32 10.50 5.98
N VAL A 67 1.77 10.97 4.85
CA VAL A 67 2.56 11.42 3.69
C VAL A 67 3.14 12.81 3.98
N GLY A 68 2.33 13.66 4.62
CA GLY A 68 2.67 15.04 4.98
C GLY A 68 2.36 16.01 3.83
N ILE A 69 3.03 17.15 3.82
CA ILE A 69 2.73 18.22 2.86
C ILE A 69 3.27 17.90 1.46
N LEU A 70 2.43 18.00 0.42
CA LEU A 70 2.80 17.93 -0.99
C LEU A 70 2.61 19.29 -1.66
N SER A 71 3.59 19.64 -2.50
CA SER A 71 3.59 20.82 -3.37
C SER A 71 3.67 20.34 -4.82
N ASN A 72 3.33 21.21 -5.78
CA ASN A 72 3.35 20.85 -7.20
C ASN A 72 4.73 20.29 -7.64
N GLY A 73 4.72 19.14 -8.31
CA GLY A 73 5.93 18.47 -8.82
C GLY A 73 6.79 17.78 -7.75
N VAL A 74 6.48 17.91 -6.46
CA VAL A 74 7.19 17.20 -5.39
C VAL A 74 6.75 15.75 -5.34
N VAL A 75 7.71 14.83 -5.38
CA VAL A 75 7.49 13.40 -5.20
C VAL A 75 7.76 13.03 -3.74
N LYS A 76 6.80 12.38 -3.09
CA LYS A 76 7.02 11.76 -1.78
C LYS A 76 6.91 10.25 -1.85
N GLU A 77 7.82 9.58 -1.15
CA GLU A 77 7.82 8.13 -1.05
C GLU A 77 7.50 7.69 0.38
N LYS A 78 6.65 6.68 0.51
CA LYS A 78 6.35 6.00 1.77
C LYS A 78 6.37 4.50 1.56
N ARG A 79 6.57 3.76 2.64
CA ARG A 79 6.58 2.31 2.62
C ARG A 79 5.71 1.73 3.73
N PHE A 80 5.15 0.55 3.47
CA PHE A 80 4.53 -0.27 4.48
C PHE A 80 4.73 -1.73 4.13
N LYS A 81 4.57 -2.61 5.12
CA LYS A 81 4.69 -4.05 4.93
C LYS A 81 3.35 -4.73 5.07
N ILE A 82 3.17 -5.79 4.29
CA ILE A 82 2.12 -6.77 4.48
C ILE A 82 2.78 -8.09 4.83
N PHE A 83 2.21 -8.81 5.78
CA PHE A 83 2.69 -10.07 6.30
C PHE A 83 1.65 -11.16 6.03
N SER A 84 2.13 -12.34 5.62
CA SER A 84 1.31 -13.55 5.57
C SER A 84 1.42 -14.36 6.87
N ASN A 85 0.39 -15.13 7.16
CA ASN A 85 0.44 -16.18 8.18
C ASN A 85 1.01 -17.48 7.60
N ASN A 86 1.37 -18.43 8.47
CA ASN A 86 1.88 -19.74 8.05
C ASN A 86 0.86 -20.57 7.28
N ASP A 87 -0.44 -20.39 7.55
CA ASP A 87 -1.52 -21.20 6.95
C ASP A 87 -2.18 -20.51 5.74
N ILE A 88 -1.42 -19.65 5.04
CA ILE A 88 -1.92 -18.97 3.84
C ILE A 88 -1.90 -19.93 2.64
N TYR A 89 -3.05 -20.08 1.98
CA TYR A 89 -3.19 -20.86 0.76
C TYR A 89 -2.88 -20.01 -0.48
N PRO A 90 -2.57 -20.65 -1.63
CA PRO A 90 -2.43 -19.95 -2.90
C PRO A 90 -3.74 -19.29 -3.30
N ASP A 91 -3.72 -17.97 -3.45
CA ASP A 91 -4.88 -17.14 -3.80
C ASP A 91 -4.44 -15.73 -4.17
N THR A 92 -5.37 -14.88 -4.60
CA THR A 92 -5.17 -13.45 -4.80
C THR A 92 -5.93 -12.65 -3.75
N PHE A 93 -5.20 -11.91 -2.93
CA PHE A 93 -5.77 -11.04 -1.90
C PHE A 93 -5.81 -9.60 -2.39
N GLN A 94 -6.86 -8.85 -2.01
CA GLN A 94 -6.96 -7.44 -2.38
C GLN A 94 -6.51 -6.56 -1.23
N ILE A 95 -5.74 -5.53 -1.56
CA ILE A 95 -5.41 -4.42 -0.67
C ILE A 95 -6.05 -3.16 -1.23
N LYS A 96 -6.52 -2.30 -0.33
CA LYS A 96 -7.14 -1.03 -0.69
C LYS A 96 -6.35 0.11 -0.05
N ILE A 97 -5.95 1.07 -0.87
CA ILE A 97 -5.24 2.26 -0.43
C ILE A 97 -6.13 3.45 -0.72
N THR A 98 -6.57 4.15 0.32
CA THR A 98 -7.34 5.39 0.21
C THR A 98 -6.45 6.57 0.57
N THR A 99 -6.22 7.46 -0.38
CA THR A 99 -5.49 8.69 -0.17
C THR A 99 -6.46 9.84 0.08
N LEU A 100 -6.18 10.64 1.10
CA LEU A 100 -6.94 11.83 1.48
C LEU A 100 -6.01 13.04 1.36
N MET A 101 -6.43 14.01 0.56
CA MET A 101 -5.75 15.27 0.36
C MET A 101 -6.58 16.39 0.96
N TYR A 102 -5.97 17.16 1.86
CA TYR A 102 -6.61 18.26 2.57
C TYR A 102 -5.99 19.59 2.14
N ASP A 103 -6.83 20.61 1.96
CA ASP A 103 -6.40 21.97 1.69
C ASP A 103 -5.95 22.70 2.98
N SER A 104 -5.66 24.00 2.86
CA SER A 104 -5.22 24.84 3.99
C SER A 104 -6.26 24.99 5.09
N ASP A 105 -7.55 24.80 4.76
CA ASP A 105 -8.66 24.94 5.69
C ASP A 105 -9.00 23.59 6.36
N GLY A 106 -8.26 22.53 6.01
CA GLY A 106 -8.47 21.17 6.51
C GLY A 106 -9.65 20.46 5.85
N ALA A 107 -10.23 21.02 4.79
CA ALA A 107 -11.28 20.37 4.02
C ALA A 107 -10.68 19.33 3.08
N VAL A 108 -11.41 18.23 2.84
CA VAL A 108 -10.98 17.20 1.89
C VAL A 108 -11.11 17.76 0.47
N ALA A 109 -9.97 18.10 -0.13
CA ALA A 109 -9.87 18.57 -1.50
C ALA A 109 -9.99 17.42 -2.50
N GLU A 110 -9.41 16.26 -2.19
CA GLU A 110 -9.49 15.06 -3.03
C GLU A 110 -9.46 13.80 -2.16
N ARG A 111 -10.23 12.79 -2.59
CA ARG A 111 -10.16 11.43 -2.07
C ARG A 111 -9.98 10.48 -3.24
N LYS A 112 -8.94 9.66 -3.20
CA LYS A 112 -8.63 8.68 -4.24
C LYS A 112 -8.49 7.29 -3.65
N GLU A 113 -9.14 6.31 -4.26
CA GLU A 113 -9.05 4.91 -3.87
C GLU A 113 -8.32 4.12 -4.95
N VAL A 114 -7.32 3.34 -4.55
CA VAL A 114 -6.57 2.42 -5.42
C VAL A 114 -6.61 1.03 -4.80
N LYS A 115 -7.07 0.06 -5.58
CA LYS A 115 -7.02 -1.35 -5.21
C LYS A 115 -5.83 -2.03 -5.89
N ARG A 116 -5.15 -2.92 -5.18
CA ARG A 116 -4.06 -3.73 -5.71
C ARG A 116 -4.24 -5.17 -5.30
N ASP A 117 -3.88 -6.05 -6.21
CA ASP A 117 -3.91 -7.49 -6.00
C ASP A 117 -2.56 -7.95 -5.45
N VAL A 118 -2.61 -8.86 -4.49
CA VAL A 118 -1.48 -9.49 -3.83
C VAL A 118 -1.58 -10.97 -4.11
N VAL A 119 -0.74 -11.44 -5.02
CA VAL A 119 -0.76 -12.84 -5.45
C VAL A 119 0.05 -13.68 -4.46
N CYS A 120 -0.53 -14.78 -4.00
CA CYS A 120 0.13 -15.82 -3.24
C CYS A 120 0.23 -17.09 -4.08
N VAL A 121 1.44 -17.57 -4.27
CA VAL A 121 1.70 -18.74 -5.12
C VAL A 121 2.23 -19.91 -4.30
N ASN A 122 1.85 -21.12 -4.70
CA ASN A 122 2.53 -22.32 -4.22
C ASN A 122 3.85 -22.47 -4.99
N LYS A 123 4.98 -22.20 -4.35
CA LYS A 123 6.31 -22.49 -4.94
C LYS A 123 6.75 -23.92 -4.62
N GLY A 124 5.80 -24.86 -4.54
CA GLY A 124 6.00 -26.27 -4.20
C GLY A 124 7.28 -26.83 -4.81
N GLU A 125 8.00 -27.61 -3.99
CA GLU A 125 9.29 -28.24 -4.24
C GLU A 125 9.73 -28.25 -5.72
N LYS A 126 10.74 -27.45 -6.08
CA LYS A 126 11.55 -27.77 -7.24
C LYS A 126 12.24 -29.11 -6.96
N ASN A 127 11.74 -30.19 -7.56
CA ASN A 127 12.36 -31.52 -7.60
C ASN A 127 12.44 -32.26 -6.25
N GLY A 128 11.33 -32.43 -5.52
CA GLY A 128 11.23 -33.45 -4.46
C GLY A 128 12.17 -33.25 -3.26
N LYS A 129 12.59 -32.01 -3.00
CA LYS A 129 13.32 -31.65 -1.78
C LYS A 129 12.57 -30.53 -1.07
N VAL A 130 12.05 -30.87 0.10
CA VAL A 130 11.55 -29.94 1.10
C VAL A 130 12.68 -28.96 1.41
N LEU A 131 12.44 -27.66 1.17
CA LEU A 131 13.26 -26.58 1.71
C LEU A 131 12.74 -26.19 3.09
#